data_AF-A0A522BH20-F1
#
_entry.id   AF-A0A522BH20-F1
#
_cell.length_a   1.000
_cell.length_b   1.000
_cell.length_c   1.000
_cell.angle_alpha   90.00
_cell.angle_beta   90.00
_cell.angle_gamma   90.00
#
_symmetry.space_group_name_H-M   'P 1'
#
loop_
_entity.id
_entity.type
_entity.pdbx_description
1 polymer ?
#
loop_
_entity_poly.entity_id
_entity_poly.type
_entity_poly.pdbx_seq_one_letter_code
_entity_poly.pdbx_strand_id
1 'polypeptide(L)' 'MVFERGCGACHTTETPLSKRKSLEDWRRTVKVMRERGAKISDEEEKMLAEYLYELRPDKR' A
#
# COMPACT_ATOMS: atom_id res chain seq x y z
N MET A 1 -12.38 2.82 5.26
CA MET A 1 -11.25 1.85 5.36
C MET A 1 -9.94 2.56 5.09
N VAL A 2 -8.86 2.16 5.77
CA VAL A 2 -7.53 2.79 5.64
C VAL A 2 -7.01 2.75 4.20
N PHE A 3 -7.28 1.66 3.48
CA PHE A 3 -6.86 1.49 2.08
C PHE A 3 -7.46 2.54 1.14
N GLU A 4 -8.79 2.68 1.11
CA GLU A 4 -9.46 3.66 0.23
C GLU A 4 -9.05 5.10 0.55
N ARG A 5 -8.99 5.48 1.83
CA ARG A 5 -8.58 6.85 2.20
C ARG A 5 -7.09 7.12 1.98
N GLY A 6 -6.25 6.08 2.02
CA GLY A 6 -4.80 6.19 1.89
C GLY A 6 -4.36 6.16 0.43
N CYS A 7 -4.79 5.15 -0.31
CA CYS A 7 -4.40 4.90 -1.70
C CYS A 7 -5.31 5.61 -2.71
N GLY A 8 -6.57 5.85 -2.37
CA GLY A 8 -7.55 6.52 -3.24
C GLY A 8 -7.56 8.05 -3.12
N ALA A 9 -6.75 8.64 -2.24
CA ALA A 9 -6.75 10.09 -2.00
C ALA A 9 -6.16 10.91 -3.16
N CYS A 10 -5.24 10.34 -3.93
CA CYS A 10 -4.49 11.06 -4.97
C CYS A 10 -4.71 10.50 -6.39
N HIS A 11 -4.98 9.20 -6.53
CA HIS A 11 -5.20 8.51 -7.80
C HIS A 11 -6.02 7.23 -7.58
N THR A 12 -6.38 6.51 -8.65
CA THR A 12 -7.16 5.27 -8.53
C THR A 12 -6.38 4.18 -7.79
N THR A 13 -7.10 3.28 -7.12
CA THR A 13 -6.55 2.13 -6.39
C THR A 13 -6.22 0.94 -7.29
N GLU A 14 -6.44 1.06 -8.60
CA GLU A 14 -6.17 -0.02 -9.57
C GLU A 14 -4.68 -0.38 -9.64
N THR A 15 -3.79 0.61 -9.48
CA THR A 15 -2.34 0.38 -9.52
C THR A 15 -1.90 -0.58 -8.42
N PRO A 16 -2.13 -0.31 -7.12
CA PRO A 16 -1.75 -1.25 -6.07
C PRO A 16 -2.48 -2.60 -6.22
N LEU A 17 -3.74 -2.62 -6.63
CA LEU A 17 -4.50 -3.85 -6.81
C LEU A 17 -4.02 -4.70 -8.01
N SER A 18 -3.34 -4.13 -8.99
CA SER A 18 -2.81 -4.87 -10.15
C SER A 18 -1.44 -5.49 -9.92
N LYS A 19 -0.68 -5.02 -8.92
CA LYS A 19 0.69 -5.50 -8.67
C LYS A 19 0.71 -6.69 -7.70
N ARG A 20 1.79 -7.46 -7.77
CA ARG A 20 2.19 -8.47 -6.79
C ARG A 20 3.62 -8.13 -6.40
N LYS A 21 3.90 -8.08 -5.10
CA LYS A 21 5.19 -7.67 -4.54
C LYS A 21 5.43 -8.41 -3.24
N SER A 22 6.70 -8.52 -2.85
CA SER A 22 7.05 -8.96 -1.50
C SER A 22 6.48 -7.99 -0.45
N LEU A 23 6.36 -8.44 0.80
CA LEU A 23 5.93 -7.56 1.90
C LEU A 23 6.87 -6.36 2.05
N GLU A 24 8.19 -6.56 1.88
CA GLU A 24 9.19 -5.50 2.01
C GLU A 24 9.03 -4.44 0.91
N ASP A 25 8.78 -4.87 -0.33
CA ASP A 25 8.51 -3.97 -1.45
C ASP A 25 7.19 -3.21 -1.28
N TRP A 26 6.18 -3.83 -0.68
CA TRP A 26 4.93 -3.15 -0.32
C TRP A 26 5.16 -2.09 0.74
N ARG A 27 5.91 -2.39 1.81
CA ARG A 27 6.28 -1.40 2.84
C ARG A 27 6.98 -0.20 2.22
N ARG A 28 7.97 -0.44 1.36
CA ARG A 28 8.65 0.65 0.61
C ARG A 28 7.68 1.45 -0.24
N THR A 29 6.73 0.80 -0.91
CA THR A 29 5.75 1.49 -1.75
C THR A 29 4.83 2.40 -0.93
N VAL A 30 4.27 1.89 0.17
CA VAL A 30 3.36 2.68 1.02
C VAL A 30 4.09 3.85 1.68
N LYS A 31 5.33 3.62 2.14
CA LYS A 31 6.21 4.68 2.67
C LYS A 31 6.41 5.81 1.66
N VAL A 32 6.76 5.50 0.41
CA VAL A 32 6.93 6.52 -0.63
C VAL A 32 5.63 7.27 -0.91
N MET A 33 4.46 6.61 -0.84
CA MET A 33 3.17 7.30 -1.01
C MET A 33 2.86 8.24 0.15
N ARG A 34 3.20 7.84 1.38
CA ARG A 34 3.09 8.68 2.58
C ARG A 34 4.00 9.91 2.49
N GLU A 35 5.27 9.73 2.11
CA GLU A 35 6.21 10.83 1.87
C GLU A 35 5.72 11.80 0.77
N ARG A 36 4.93 11.31 -0.19
CA ARG A 36 4.30 12.11 -1.25
C ARG A 36 2.98 12.77 -0.84
N GLY A 37 2.53 12.57 0.40
CA GLY A 37 1.37 13.27 0.96
C GLY A 37 0.17 12.38 1.30
N ALA A 38 0.25 11.06 1.15
CA ALA A 38 -0.79 10.18 1.66
C ALA A 38 -0.85 10.27 3.19
N LYS A 39 -2.04 10.61 3.73
CA LYS A 39 -2.27 10.80 5.18
C LYS A 39 -2.47 9.45 5.86
N ILE A 40 -1.36 8.76 6.12
CA ILE A 40 -1.30 7.41 6.69
C ILE A 40 -0.31 7.46 7.88
N SER A 41 -0.67 6.85 9.02
CA SER A 41 0.24 6.72 10.17
C SER A 41 1.31 5.64 9.96
N ASP A 42 2.32 5.57 10.84
CA ASP A 42 3.34 4.51 10.78
C ASP A 42 2.75 3.11 11.00
N GLU A 43 1.74 2.97 11.86
CA GLU A 43 1.02 1.72 12.09
C GLU A 43 0.18 1.34 10.86
N GLU A 44 -0.49 2.33 10.27
CA GLU A 44 -1.32 2.13 9.08
C GLU A 44 -0.49 1.79 7.86
N GLU A 45 0.73 2.32 7.75
CA GLU A 45 1.68 1.94 6.71
C GLU A 45 1.98 0.44 6.76
N LYS A 46 2.26 -0.09 7.96
CA LYS A 46 2.51 -1.53 8.16
C LYS A 46 1.27 -2.37 7.83
N MET A 47 0.10 -1.98 8.35
CA MET A 47 -1.17 -2.68 8.09
C MET A 47 -1.52 -2.71 6.59
N LEU A 48 -1.30 -1.61 5.87
CA LEU A 48 -1.57 -1.55 4.43
C LEU A 48 -0.62 -2.43 3.62
N ALA A 49 0.66 -2.47 3.99
CA ALA A 49 1.62 -3.33 3.33
C ALA A 49 1.29 -4.81 3.52
N GLU A 50 0.88 -5.20 4.73
CA GLU A 50 0.44 -6.57 5.05
C GLU A 50 -0.84 -6.91 4.29
N TYR A 51 -1.84 -6.03 4.31
CA TYR A 51 -3.07 -6.19 3.54
C TYR A 51 -2.82 -6.40 2.03
N LEU A 52 -1.95 -5.56 1.43
CA LEU A 52 -1.61 -5.67 0.01
C LEU A 52 -0.84 -6.95 -0.33
N TYR A 53 0.02 -7.39 0.58
CA TYR A 53 0.74 -8.66 0.43
C TYR A 53 -0.21 -9.87 0.53
N GLU A 54 -1.11 -9.89 1.51
CA GLU A 54 -2.09 -10.99 1.66
C GLU A 54 -3.07 -11.04 0.48
N LEU A 55 -3.51 -9.89 -0.01
CA LEU A 55 -4.40 -9.82 -1.17
C LEU A 55 -3.68 -10.23 -2.46
N ARG A 56 -2.38 -9.90 -2.58
CA ARG A 56 -1.58 -10.07 -3.81
C ARG A 56 -0.16 -10.56 -3.49
N PRO A 57 -0.01 -11.80 -3.00
CA PRO A 57 1.30 -12.32 -2.63
C PRO A 57 2.18 -12.44 -3.87
N ASP A 58 3.47 -12.17 -3.70
CA ASP A 58 4.45 -12.46 -4.76
C ASP A 58 4.50 -13.98 -4.99
N LYS A 59 4.53 -14.37 -6.25
CA LYS A 59 4.60 -15.79 -6.67
C LYS A 59 6.01 -16.18 -7.10
N ARG A 60 6.99 -15.30 -6.89
CA ARG A 60 8.40 -15.56 -7.18
C ARG A 60 9.04 -16.48 -6.17
#